data_AF-A0A7Y3HV87-F1
#
_entry.id   AF-A0A7Y3HV87-F1
#
_cell.length_a   1.000
_cell.length_b   1.000
_cell.length_c   1.000
_cell.angle_alpha   90.00
_cell.angle_beta   90.00
_cell.angle_gamma   90.00
#
_symmetry.space_group_name_H-M   'P 1'
#
loop_
_entity.id
_entity.type
_entity.pdbx_description
1 polymer ?
#
loop_
_entity_poly.entity_id
_entity_poly.type
_entity_poly.pdbx_seq_one_letter_code
_entity_poly.pdbx_strand_id
1 'polypeptide(L)'
;MLTEKDIEQIEDHGLNINQIYGQLETFVRGIPFTQIVTTATVGNGIHQHSEKEHHRLEAFFEERKDRLDIVKFVPASGAATRMFSFLHEFLQNYNPEEQLFRDYVKRNDSLQLNTFFNSTRDFAFINEVRKQIRDAYPDYKQSAKGQRNYYFATAMLDEGGLNFANKPKGLIPFHKYNKYATTAFEEQLYEAAYYASVNDDVYLHFTFSEKHLPYFKEEFTKIKNRVSRKTKKTFHISYSFQKKETDTLAVTSENYPHRDEFKNLIFRPAGHGALLSNL
;
A
#
# COMPACT_ATOMS: atom_id res chain seq x y z
N MET A 1 17.36 -4.06 29.43
CA MET A 1 16.94 -2.78 30.05
C MET A 1 17.09 -1.67 29.02
N LEU A 2 16.24 -0.64 29.11
CA LEU A 2 16.38 0.58 28.32
C LEU A 2 17.53 1.42 28.91
N THR A 3 18.29 2.08 28.05
CA THR A 3 19.37 3.02 28.39
C THR A 3 18.83 4.46 28.41
N GLU A 4 19.59 5.42 28.93
CA GLU A 4 19.22 6.85 28.89
C GLU A 4 18.99 7.33 27.45
N LYS A 5 19.88 6.94 26.52
CA LYS A 5 19.73 7.21 25.08
C LYS A 5 18.42 6.64 24.52
N ASP A 6 18.03 5.44 24.94
CA ASP A 6 16.77 4.84 24.49
C ASP A 6 15.57 5.66 25.00
N ILE A 7 15.63 6.17 26.24
CA ILE A 7 14.56 6.98 26.84
C ILE A 7 14.41 8.30 26.07
N GLU A 8 15.51 9.01 25.82
CA GLU A 8 15.50 10.23 25.01
C GLU A 8 14.91 9.97 23.61
N GLN A 9 15.34 8.87 22.96
CA GLN A 9 14.81 8.51 21.65
C GLN A 9 13.31 8.18 21.68
N ILE A 10 12.81 7.54 22.73
CA ILE A 10 11.38 7.24 22.91
C ILE A 10 10.57 8.54 23.03
N GLU A 11 11.04 9.48 23.85
CA GLU A 11 10.38 10.77 24.07
C GLU A 11 10.39 11.64 22.81
N ASP A 12 11.52 11.71 22.10
CA ASP A 12 11.66 12.41 20.82
C ASP A 12 10.76 11.81 19.72
N HIS A 13 10.44 10.52 19.81
CA HIS A 13 9.51 9.83 18.90
C HIS A 13 8.04 10.02 19.31
N GLY A 14 7.77 10.77 20.38
CA GLY A 14 6.44 11.06 20.92
C GLY A 14 5.82 9.91 21.73
N LEU A 15 6.61 8.88 22.04
CA LEU A 15 6.20 7.79 22.90
C LEU A 15 6.64 8.08 24.33
N ASN A 16 6.05 7.40 25.30
CA ASN A 16 6.54 7.39 26.67
C ASN A 16 6.89 5.97 27.12
N ILE A 17 7.68 5.89 28.19
CA ILE A 17 8.19 4.65 28.75
C ILE A 17 7.05 3.65 29.09
N ASN A 18 5.92 4.14 29.60
CA ASN A 18 4.79 3.28 29.95
C ASN A 18 4.14 2.65 28.71
N GLN A 19 4.04 3.38 27.60
CA GLN A 19 3.58 2.82 26.33
C GLN A 19 4.51 1.72 25.84
N ILE A 20 5.84 1.92 25.94
CA ILE A 20 6.83 0.90 25.56
C ILE A 20 6.70 -0.36 26.42
N TYR A 21 6.55 -0.21 27.74
CA TYR A 21 6.33 -1.36 28.61
C TYR A 21 5.03 -2.09 28.28
N GLY A 22 3.94 -1.38 27.97
CA GLY A 22 2.68 -1.99 27.53
C GLY A 22 2.82 -2.76 26.21
N GLN A 23 3.59 -2.24 25.25
CA GLN A 23 3.90 -2.95 24.00
C GLN A 23 4.67 -4.24 24.28
N LEU A 24 5.75 -4.17 25.07
CA LEU A 24 6.55 -5.34 25.45
C LEU A 24 5.73 -6.40 26.20
N GLU A 25 4.89 -5.96 27.13
CA GLU A 25 3.98 -6.85 27.86
C GLU A 25 3.01 -7.54 26.90
N THR A 26 2.45 -6.83 25.93
CA THR A 26 1.58 -7.40 24.89
C THR A 26 2.31 -8.45 24.06
N PHE A 27 3.57 -8.22 23.70
CA PHE A 27 4.37 -9.19 22.95
C PHE A 27 4.69 -10.45 23.76
N VAL A 28 4.97 -10.30 25.06
CA VAL A 28 5.24 -11.44 25.95
C VAL A 28 3.99 -12.24 26.24
N ARG A 29 2.86 -11.58 26.54
CA ARG A 29 1.58 -12.24 26.78
C ARG A 29 0.98 -12.86 25.52
N GLY A 30 1.36 -12.33 24.36
CA GLY A 30 0.75 -12.64 23.08
C GLY A 30 -0.63 -11.97 22.93
N ILE A 31 -1.09 -11.87 21.70
CA ILE A 31 -2.46 -11.43 21.42
C ILE A 31 -3.36 -12.67 21.52
N PRO A 32 -4.36 -12.69 22.41
CA PRO A 32 -5.24 -13.84 22.55
C PRO A 32 -5.97 -14.08 21.23
N PHE A 33 -6.08 -15.33 20.82
CA PHE A 33 -6.85 -15.69 19.64
C PHE A 33 -8.31 -15.27 19.82
N THR A 34 -8.88 -14.66 18.80
CA THR A 34 -10.32 -14.40 18.77
C THR A 34 -11.07 -15.73 18.78
N GLN A 35 -11.90 -15.97 19.79
CA GLN A 35 -12.76 -17.13 19.82
C GLN A 35 -13.91 -16.94 18.82
N ILE A 36 -13.95 -17.77 17.79
CA ILE A 36 -15.05 -17.76 16.83
C ILE A 36 -16.24 -18.44 17.49
N VAL A 37 -17.22 -17.64 17.93
CA VAL A 37 -18.42 -18.13 18.58
C VAL A 37 -19.40 -18.72 17.55
N THR A 38 -19.67 -17.97 16.49
CA THR A 38 -20.56 -18.39 15.38
C THR A 38 -20.34 -17.47 14.19
N THR A 39 -20.78 -17.90 13.00
CA THR A 39 -20.84 -17.03 11.82
C THR A 39 -21.85 -15.91 12.03
N ALA A 40 -21.52 -14.71 11.53
CA ALA A 40 -22.47 -13.60 11.49
C ALA A 40 -23.59 -13.91 10.48
N THR A 41 -24.83 -13.76 10.90
CA THR A 41 -26.03 -13.93 10.06
C THR A 41 -26.97 -12.75 10.28
N VAL A 42 -28.02 -12.63 9.46
CA VAL A 42 -29.10 -11.66 9.74
C VAL A 42 -29.65 -11.95 11.14
N GLY A 43 -29.72 -10.93 11.99
CA GLY A 43 -30.14 -11.04 13.39
C GLY A 43 -29.05 -11.51 14.35
N ASN A 44 -27.85 -11.84 13.85
CA ASN A 44 -26.69 -12.26 14.63
C ASN A 44 -25.42 -11.57 14.11
N GLY A 45 -25.20 -10.33 14.55
CA GLY A 45 -24.08 -9.49 14.11
C GLY A 45 -24.29 -8.77 12.77
N ILE A 46 -25.26 -9.19 11.94
CA ILE A 46 -25.69 -8.44 10.75
C ILE A 46 -27.10 -7.93 10.99
N HIS A 47 -27.25 -6.60 10.99
CA HIS A 47 -28.56 -5.96 11.00
C HIS A 47 -29.06 -5.78 9.58
N GLN A 48 -30.25 -6.29 9.27
CA GLN A 48 -30.89 -6.13 7.97
C GLN A 48 -32.04 -5.13 8.10
N HIS A 49 -31.98 -4.06 7.32
CA HIS A 49 -33.08 -3.10 7.23
C HIS A 49 -34.19 -3.65 6.32
N SER A 50 -35.43 -3.31 6.66
CA SER A 50 -36.58 -3.56 5.81
C SER A 50 -36.57 -2.65 4.57
N GLU A 51 -37.26 -3.04 3.50
CA GLU A 51 -37.45 -2.21 2.30
C GLU A 51 -37.99 -0.80 2.63
N LYS A 52 -38.90 -0.72 3.61
CA LYS A 52 -39.45 0.55 4.08
C LYS A 52 -38.37 1.42 4.74
N GLU A 53 -37.46 0.83 5.49
CA GLU A 53 -36.34 1.54 6.11
C GLU A 53 -35.30 1.95 5.07
N HIS A 54 -35.01 1.11 4.07
CA HIS A 54 -34.14 1.49 2.95
C HIS A 54 -34.66 2.75 2.25
N HIS A 55 -35.92 2.75 1.80
CA HIS A 55 -36.51 3.92 1.14
C HIS A 55 -36.49 5.17 2.04
N ARG A 56 -36.72 5.00 3.35
CA ARG A 56 -36.65 6.11 4.31
C ARG A 56 -35.23 6.66 4.44
N LEU A 57 -34.22 5.80 4.53
CA LEU A 57 -32.82 6.19 4.68
C LEU A 57 -32.27 6.83 3.40
N GLU A 58 -32.65 6.31 2.23
CA GLU A 58 -32.32 6.90 0.93
C GLU A 58 -32.93 8.31 0.81
N ALA A 59 -34.23 8.45 1.08
CA ALA A 59 -34.87 9.76 1.04
C ALA A 59 -34.22 10.76 2.02
N PHE A 60 -33.86 10.30 3.23
CA PHE A 60 -33.17 11.10 4.22
C PHE A 60 -31.77 11.55 3.75
N PHE A 61 -31.03 10.68 3.08
CA PHE A 61 -29.73 11.01 2.51
C PHE A 61 -29.87 12.00 1.35
N GLU A 62 -30.77 11.73 0.40
CA GLU A 62 -31.01 12.57 -0.78
C GLU A 62 -31.50 13.97 -0.41
N GLU A 63 -32.31 14.13 0.64
CA GLU A 63 -32.76 15.45 1.12
C GLU A 63 -31.61 16.31 1.67
N ARG A 64 -30.55 15.68 2.18
CA ARG A 64 -29.49 16.35 2.96
C ARG A 64 -28.16 16.45 2.27
N LYS A 65 -27.86 15.53 1.34
CA LYS A 65 -26.54 15.40 0.72
C LYS A 65 -26.03 16.71 0.11
N ASP A 66 -26.91 17.53 -0.46
CA ASP A 66 -26.52 18.78 -1.14
C ASP A 66 -26.02 19.88 -0.17
N ARG A 67 -26.21 19.67 1.15
CA ARG A 67 -25.76 20.57 2.22
C ARG A 67 -24.58 20.02 3.01
N LEU A 68 -24.02 18.88 2.59
CA LEU A 68 -22.96 18.17 3.29
C LEU A 68 -21.76 17.98 2.36
N ASP A 69 -20.57 17.96 2.95
CA ASP A 69 -19.38 17.48 2.26
C ASP A 69 -19.34 15.95 2.39
N ILE A 70 -19.64 15.25 1.30
CA ILE A 70 -19.49 13.80 1.25
C ILE A 70 -18.02 13.49 0.98
N VAL A 71 -17.32 13.02 2.02
CA VAL A 71 -15.88 12.74 1.94
C VAL A 71 -15.66 11.24 1.73
N LYS A 72 -14.96 10.91 0.63
CA LYS A 72 -14.39 9.57 0.48
C LYS A 72 -13.09 9.45 1.27
N PHE A 73 -13.14 8.68 2.34
CA PHE A 73 -11.95 8.31 3.10
C PHE A 73 -11.22 7.13 2.44
N VAL A 74 -9.94 7.33 2.09
CA VAL A 74 -9.08 6.32 1.50
C VAL A 74 -7.92 6.03 2.46
N PRO A 75 -7.90 4.87 3.13
CA PRO A 75 -6.82 4.53 4.04
C PRO A 75 -5.50 4.31 3.29
N ALA A 76 -4.40 4.56 4.01
CA ALA A 76 -3.06 4.55 3.46
C ALA A 76 -2.73 3.22 2.82
N SER A 77 -2.08 3.29 1.67
CA SER A 77 -1.38 2.13 1.14
C SER A 77 0.06 2.16 1.66
N GLY A 78 0.43 1.17 2.46
CA GLY A 78 1.83 0.96 2.84
C GLY A 78 2.75 0.75 1.62
N ALA A 79 4.06 0.73 1.86
CA ALA A 79 5.05 0.46 0.81
C ALA A 79 4.78 -0.88 0.08
N ALA A 80 5.10 -0.93 -1.21
CA ALA A 80 4.90 -2.11 -2.05
C ALA A 80 5.85 -3.28 -1.75
N THR A 81 6.80 -3.12 -0.82
CA THR A 81 7.86 -4.08 -0.54
C THR A 81 7.37 -5.53 -0.35
N ARG A 82 6.32 -5.75 0.46
CA ARG A 82 5.75 -7.10 0.64
C ARG A 82 5.13 -7.67 -0.64
N MET A 83 4.53 -6.82 -1.48
CA MET A 83 3.90 -7.22 -2.74
C MET A 83 4.93 -7.79 -3.73
N PHE A 84 6.18 -7.33 -3.67
CA PHE A 84 7.27 -7.78 -4.54
C PHE A 84 8.31 -8.66 -3.84
N SER A 85 8.04 -9.16 -2.62
CA SER A 85 8.96 -9.99 -1.84
C SER A 85 9.49 -11.19 -2.63
N PHE A 86 8.62 -11.93 -3.31
CA PHE A 86 8.99 -13.08 -4.14
C PHE A 86 9.91 -12.72 -5.32
N LEU A 87 9.83 -11.48 -5.83
CA LEU A 87 10.72 -10.99 -6.89
C LEU A 87 12.08 -10.56 -6.31
N HIS A 88 12.10 -9.98 -5.11
CA HIS A 88 13.35 -9.70 -4.41
C HIS A 88 14.11 -11.00 -4.10
N GLU A 89 13.40 -12.02 -3.61
CA GLU A 89 13.98 -13.34 -3.38
C GLU A 89 14.51 -13.96 -4.68
N PHE A 90 13.75 -13.84 -5.77
CA PHE A 90 14.20 -14.26 -7.10
C PHE A 90 15.49 -13.54 -7.53
N LEU A 91 15.56 -12.22 -7.41
CA LEU A 91 16.76 -11.46 -7.77
C LEU A 91 17.97 -11.81 -6.90
N GLN A 92 17.77 -12.17 -5.63
CA GLN A 92 18.85 -12.56 -4.73
C GLN A 92 19.36 -13.99 -4.96
N ASN A 93 18.46 -14.93 -5.27
CA ASN A 93 18.77 -16.36 -5.24
C ASN A 93 18.87 -17.01 -6.64
N TYR A 94 18.39 -16.34 -7.69
CA TYR A 94 18.46 -16.86 -9.05
C TYR A 94 19.62 -16.24 -9.83
N ASN A 95 20.61 -17.07 -10.19
CA ASN A 95 21.64 -16.73 -11.15
C ASN A 95 21.30 -17.32 -12.55
N PRO A 96 21.02 -16.48 -13.57
CA PRO A 96 20.73 -16.93 -14.93
C PRO A 96 21.90 -17.62 -15.66
N GLU A 97 23.14 -17.44 -15.22
CA GLU A 97 24.32 -18.10 -15.79
C GLU A 97 24.51 -19.53 -15.25
N GLU A 98 24.05 -19.80 -14.03
CA GLU A 98 24.28 -21.07 -13.33
C GLU A 98 23.12 -22.07 -13.48
N GLN A 99 21.89 -21.58 -13.65
CA GLN A 99 20.71 -22.46 -13.70
C GLN A 99 19.59 -21.95 -14.61
N LEU A 100 18.84 -22.90 -15.18
CA LEU A 100 17.66 -22.58 -15.96
C LEU A 100 16.52 -22.15 -15.05
N PHE A 101 15.78 -21.11 -15.47
CA PHE A 101 14.63 -20.59 -14.74
C PHE A 101 13.60 -21.66 -14.34
N ARG A 102 13.33 -22.63 -15.23
CA ARG A 102 12.38 -23.72 -14.95
C ARG A 102 12.80 -24.58 -13.76
N ASP A 103 14.10 -24.81 -13.60
CA ASP A 103 14.66 -25.68 -12.57
C ASP A 103 14.67 -24.94 -11.23
N TYR A 104 14.99 -23.63 -11.23
CA TYR A 104 14.82 -22.75 -10.07
C TYR A 104 13.37 -22.73 -9.56
N VAL A 105 12.40 -22.51 -10.44
CA VAL A 105 10.98 -22.46 -10.07
C VAL A 105 10.52 -23.80 -9.48
N LYS A 106 10.92 -24.93 -10.08
CA LYS A 106 10.57 -26.27 -9.61
C LYS A 106 11.18 -26.57 -8.24
N ARG A 107 12.44 -26.17 -8.01
CA ARG A 107 13.15 -26.42 -6.75
C ARG A 107 12.57 -25.64 -5.58
N ASN A 108 12.13 -24.40 -5.82
CA ASN A 108 11.62 -23.48 -4.79
C ASN A 108 10.08 -23.44 -4.73
N ASP A 109 9.39 -24.37 -5.40
CA ASP A 109 7.93 -24.44 -5.52
C ASP A 109 7.25 -23.08 -5.78
N SER A 110 7.88 -22.25 -6.61
CA SER A 110 7.54 -20.83 -6.74
C SER A 110 6.45 -20.59 -7.80
N LEU A 111 5.25 -21.10 -7.56
CA LEU A 111 4.10 -20.94 -8.46
C LEU A 111 3.80 -19.46 -8.78
N GLN A 112 4.03 -18.57 -7.82
CA GLN A 112 3.86 -17.13 -7.97
C GLN A 112 4.78 -16.53 -9.04
N LEU A 113 6.06 -16.93 -9.10
CA LEU A 113 7.01 -16.46 -10.12
C LEU A 113 6.56 -16.88 -11.53
N ASN A 114 6.13 -18.14 -11.68
CA ASN A 114 5.69 -18.64 -12.98
C ASN A 114 4.43 -17.87 -13.46
N THR A 115 3.45 -17.71 -12.57
CA THR A 115 2.22 -16.94 -12.85
C THR A 115 2.55 -15.50 -13.23
N PHE A 116 3.43 -14.85 -12.48
CA PHE A 116 3.85 -13.47 -12.71
C PHE A 116 4.49 -13.29 -14.10
N PHE A 117 5.52 -14.07 -14.44
CA PHE A 117 6.22 -13.90 -15.71
C PHE A 117 5.38 -14.29 -16.94
N ASN A 118 4.48 -15.26 -16.79
CA ASN A 118 3.55 -15.63 -17.87
C ASN A 118 2.47 -14.57 -18.12
N SER A 119 2.11 -13.79 -17.10
CA SER A 119 1.06 -12.75 -17.17
C SER A 119 1.61 -11.35 -17.47
N THR A 120 2.90 -11.23 -17.81
CA THR A 120 3.56 -9.91 -17.99
C THR A 120 2.87 -9.01 -19.00
N ARG A 121 2.19 -9.57 -20.00
CA ARG A 121 1.47 -8.82 -21.04
C ARG A 121 0.22 -8.12 -20.51
N ASP A 122 -0.32 -8.60 -19.40
CA ASP A 122 -1.59 -8.15 -18.83
C ASP A 122 -1.38 -6.99 -17.84
N PHE A 123 -0.16 -6.79 -17.35
CA PHE A 123 0.13 -5.68 -16.44
C PHE A 123 -0.07 -4.31 -17.08
N ALA A 124 -0.68 -3.41 -16.31
CA ALA A 124 -0.88 -2.01 -16.71
C ALA A 124 0.46 -1.27 -16.96
N PHE A 125 1.51 -1.64 -16.24
CA PHE A 125 2.85 -1.05 -16.34
C PHE A 125 3.77 -1.70 -17.39
N ILE A 126 3.30 -2.68 -18.18
CA ILE A 126 4.15 -3.45 -19.09
C ILE A 126 4.93 -2.57 -20.09
N ASN A 127 4.32 -1.49 -20.58
CA ASN A 127 4.96 -0.62 -21.55
C ASN A 127 6.11 0.19 -20.92
N GLU A 128 5.95 0.60 -19.67
CA GLU A 128 6.99 1.31 -18.90
C GLU A 128 8.17 0.38 -18.63
N VAL A 129 7.92 -0.86 -18.19
CA VAL A 129 8.97 -1.85 -17.96
C VAL A 129 9.72 -2.16 -19.25
N ARG A 130 9.01 -2.38 -20.36
CA ARG A 130 9.65 -2.61 -21.66
C ARG A 130 10.47 -1.42 -22.14
N LYS A 131 10.07 -0.19 -21.82
CA LYS A 131 10.85 1.00 -22.14
C LYS A 131 12.15 0.98 -21.34
N GLN A 132 12.05 0.81 -20.03
CA GLN A 132 13.22 0.72 -19.14
C GLN A 132 14.20 -0.37 -19.58
N ILE A 133 13.69 -1.56 -19.94
CA ILE A 133 14.52 -2.66 -20.43
C ILE A 133 15.25 -2.30 -21.73
N ARG A 134 14.60 -1.63 -22.68
CA ARG A 134 15.26 -1.25 -23.94
C ARG A 134 16.39 -0.26 -23.71
N ASP A 135 16.21 0.64 -22.75
CA ASP A 135 17.18 1.69 -22.45
C ASP A 135 18.37 1.12 -21.64
N ALA A 136 18.13 0.13 -20.77
CA ALA A 136 19.14 -0.44 -19.87
C ALA A 136 19.82 -1.74 -20.36
N TYR A 137 19.14 -2.56 -21.18
CA TYR A 137 19.60 -3.91 -21.56
C TYR A 137 19.48 -4.14 -23.09
N PRO A 138 20.48 -3.70 -23.88
CA PRO A 138 20.45 -3.82 -25.35
C PRO A 138 20.35 -5.25 -25.88
N ASP A 139 20.88 -6.21 -25.12
CA ASP A 139 20.95 -7.64 -25.45
C ASP A 139 19.69 -8.42 -25.06
N TYR A 140 18.71 -7.79 -24.41
CA TYR A 140 17.52 -8.43 -23.86
C TYR A 140 16.82 -9.38 -24.83
N LYS A 141 16.76 -9.04 -26.12
CA LYS A 141 16.07 -9.87 -27.12
C LYS A 141 16.83 -11.16 -27.44
N GLN A 142 18.15 -11.13 -27.36
CA GLN A 142 19.04 -12.25 -27.62
C GLN A 142 19.22 -13.15 -26.38
N SER A 143 18.96 -12.63 -25.18
CA SER A 143 19.17 -13.37 -23.94
C SER A 143 18.15 -14.52 -23.74
N ALA A 144 18.60 -15.55 -23.01
CA ALA A 144 17.76 -16.68 -22.63
C ALA A 144 16.55 -16.25 -21.76
N LYS A 145 15.51 -17.10 -21.68
CA LYS A 145 14.27 -16.81 -20.92
C LYS A 145 14.56 -16.40 -19.47
N GLY A 146 15.48 -17.10 -18.80
CA GLY A 146 15.87 -16.78 -17.42
C GLY A 146 16.47 -15.39 -17.28
N GLN A 147 17.43 -15.04 -18.14
CA GLN A 147 18.04 -13.71 -18.18
C GLN A 147 17.00 -12.61 -18.45
N ARG A 148 16.07 -12.84 -19.38
CA ARG A 148 14.99 -11.88 -19.67
C ARG A 148 14.05 -11.67 -18.49
N ASN A 149 13.75 -12.73 -17.73
CA ASN A 149 12.96 -12.63 -16.50
C ASN A 149 13.72 -11.85 -15.42
N TYR A 150 15.02 -12.08 -15.29
CA TYR A 150 15.90 -11.34 -14.38
C TYR A 150 15.88 -9.85 -14.71
N TYR A 151 16.20 -9.47 -15.95
CA TYR A 151 16.14 -8.07 -16.41
C TYR A 151 14.77 -7.42 -16.21
N PHE A 152 13.69 -8.18 -16.37
CA PHE A 152 12.33 -7.67 -16.13
C PHE A 152 12.09 -7.34 -14.66
N ALA A 153 12.47 -8.23 -13.74
CA ALA A 153 12.35 -7.98 -12.31
C ALA A 153 13.25 -6.81 -11.85
N THR A 154 14.50 -6.76 -12.33
CA THR A 154 15.44 -5.67 -12.04
C THR A 154 14.90 -4.32 -12.52
N ALA A 155 14.46 -4.24 -13.77
CA ALA A 155 13.91 -3.01 -14.34
C ALA A 155 12.67 -2.49 -13.58
N MET A 156 11.88 -3.37 -12.96
CA MET A 156 10.74 -2.98 -12.15
C MET A 156 11.12 -2.46 -10.77
N LEU A 157 12.01 -3.16 -10.07
CA LEU A 157 12.20 -2.98 -8.64
C LEU A 157 13.33 -2.03 -8.28
N ASP A 158 14.40 -2.04 -9.05
CA ASP A 158 15.62 -1.29 -8.71
C ASP A 158 15.41 0.21 -8.82
N GLU A 159 16.20 0.96 -8.05
CA GLU A 159 16.22 2.43 -8.06
C GLU A 159 16.63 2.99 -9.42
N GLY A 160 17.55 2.32 -10.12
CA GLY A 160 17.93 2.65 -11.50
C GLY A 160 16.88 2.23 -12.55
N GLY A 161 15.83 1.53 -12.14
CA GLY A 161 14.69 1.12 -12.95
C GLY A 161 13.46 2.00 -12.70
N LEU A 162 12.30 1.36 -12.55
CA LEU A 162 11.04 2.03 -12.20
C LEU A 162 10.87 2.24 -10.69
N ASN A 163 11.78 1.70 -9.87
CA ASN A 163 11.79 1.84 -8.41
C ASN A 163 10.45 1.45 -7.72
N PHE A 164 9.75 0.44 -8.25
CA PHE A 164 8.46 0.01 -7.69
C PHE A 164 8.59 -0.59 -6.29
N ALA A 165 9.78 -1.04 -5.89
CA ALA A 165 10.03 -1.54 -4.54
C ALA A 165 9.84 -0.48 -3.45
N ASN A 166 10.23 0.77 -3.75
CA ASN A 166 10.17 1.91 -2.83
C ASN A 166 8.98 2.83 -3.07
N LYS A 167 8.26 2.65 -4.18
CA LYS A 167 7.08 3.46 -4.51
C LYS A 167 5.88 3.12 -3.62
N PRO A 168 5.06 4.11 -3.21
CA PRO A 168 3.75 3.83 -2.63
C PRO A 168 2.90 2.99 -3.58
N LYS A 169 2.25 1.93 -3.06
CA LYS A 169 1.40 1.04 -3.89
C LYS A 169 0.31 1.80 -4.66
N GLY A 170 -0.24 2.84 -4.04
CA GLY A 170 -1.24 3.71 -4.65
C GLY A 170 -0.79 4.35 -5.97
N LEU A 171 0.51 4.45 -6.20
CA LEU A 171 1.10 5.06 -7.40
C LEU A 171 1.61 4.03 -8.42
N ILE A 172 1.46 2.73 -8.17
CA ILE A 172 1.80 1.71 -9.16
C ILE A 172 0.64 1.65 -10.17
N PRO A 173 0.93 1.66 -11.49
CA PRO A 173 -0.11 1.48 -12.49
C PRO A 173 -0.86 0.17 -12.26
N PHE A 174 -2.17 0.27 -12.08
CA PHE A 174 -3.03 -0.83 -11.69
C PHE A 174 -4.06 -1.18 -12.76
N HIS A 175 -4.65 -0.15 -13.38
CA HIS A 175 -5.70 -0.34 -14.36
C HIS A 175 -5.24 0.10 -15.75
N LYS A 176 -5.62 -0.66 -16.78
CA LYS A 176 -5.22 -0.44 -18.18
C LYS A 176 -6.44 -0.12 -19.01
N TYR A 177 -6.61 1.15 -19.36
CA TYR A 177 -7.54 1.58 -20.40
C TYR A 177 -6.93 1.36 -21.79
N ASN A 178 -7.77 1.45 -22.84
CA ASN A 178 -7.34 1.27 -24.23
C ASN A 178 -6.17 2.17 -24.65
N LYS A 179 -6.09 3.40 -24.10
CA LYS A 179 -5.08 4.40 -24.49
C LYS A 179 -4.01 4.69 -23.42
N TYR A 180 -4.26 4.35 -22.16
CA TYR A 180 -3.39 4.71 -21.04
C TYR A 180 -3.61 3.78 -19.85
N ALA A 181 -2.63 3.75 -18.95
CA ALA A 181 -2.77 3.12 -17.65
C ALA A 181 -2.99 4.17 -16.57
N THR A 182 -3.65 3.78 -15.49
CA THR A 182 -3.89 4.62 -14.32
C THR A 182 -3.37 3.95 -13.07
N THR A 183 -2.98 4.77 -12.11
CA THR A 183 -2.59 4.34 -10.78
C THR A 183 -3.84 4.06 -9.94
N ALA A 184 -3.70 3.27 -8.87
CA ALA A 184 -4.80 3.07 -7.93
C ALA A 184 -5.28 4.40 -7.34
N PHE A 185 -4.37 5.35 -7.09
CA PHE A 185 -4.69 6.70 -6.65
C PHE A 185 -5.58 7.45 -7.63
N GLU A 186 -5.32 7.35 -8.93
CA GLU A 186 -6.20 7.96 -9.93
C GLU A 186 -7.59 7.30 -9.98
N GLU A 187 -7.66 5.97 -9.87
CA GLU A 187 -8.94 5.27 -9.83
C GLU A 187 -9.79 5.66 -8.62
N GLN A 188 -9.16 5.95 -7.47
CA GLN A 188 -9.87 6.47 -6.29
C GLN A 188 -10.60 7.78 -6.58
N LEU A 189 -10.04 8.64 -7.45
CA LEU A 189 -10.68 9.90 -7.88
C LEU A 189 -11.86 9.64 -8.81
N TYR A 190 -11.73 8.73 -9.78
CA TYR A 190 -12.87 8.36 -10.64
C TYR A 190 -14.03 7.77 -9.85
N GLU A 191 -13.73 6.87 -8.93
CA GLU A 191 -14.72 6.25 -8.05
C GLU A 191 -15.39 7.30 -7.13
N ALA A 192 -14.62 8.22 -6.55
CA ALA A 192 -15.18 9.30 -5.73
C ALA A 192 -16.11 10.22 -6.53
N ALA A 193 -15.74 10.53 -7.78
CA ALA A 193 -16.58 11.35 -8.64
C ALA A 193 -17.92 10.69 -9.00
N TYR A 194 -18.03 9.37 -8.89
CA TYR A 194 -19.25 8.63 -9.18
C TYR A 194 -20.29 8.72 -8.05
N TYR A 195 -19.88 8.59 -6.78
CA TYR A 195 -20.83 8.49 -5.66
C TYR A 195 -20.67 9.56 -4.57
N ALA A 196 -19.54 10.28 -4.51
CA ALA A 196 -19.25 11.24 -3.44
C ALA A 196 -19.31 12.70 -3.92
N SER A 197 -19.80 12.95 -5.14
CA SER A 197 -19.89 14.31 -5.67
C SER A 197 -21.12 15.05 -5.15
N VAL A 198 -20.92 16.28 -4.67
CA VAL A 198 -21.98 17.22 -4.28
C VAL A 198 -21.76 18.52 -5.05
N ASN A 199 -22.75 18.98 -5.82
CA ASN A 199 -22.65 20.22 -6.62
C ASN A 199 -21.38 20.32 -7.49
N ASP A 200 -20.95 19.19 -8.06
CA ASP A 200 -19.71 19.00 -8.84
C ASP A 200 -18.39 19.00 -8.05
N ASP A 201 -18.43 19.28 -6.75
CA ASP A 201 -17.29 19.13 -5.84
C ASP A 201 -17.17 17.70 -5.32
N VAL A 202 -15.94 17.19 -5.26
CA VAL A 202 -15.63 15.83 -4.79
C VAL A 202 -14.53 15.92 -3.75
N TYR A 203 -14.85 15.48 -2.54
CA TYR A 203 -13.93 15.51 -1.41
C TYR A 203 -13.32 14.13 -1.17
N LEU A 204 -12.00 14.07 -1.13
CA LEU A 204 -11.26 12.88 -0.75
C LEU A 204 -10.34 13.19 0.42
N HIS A 205 -10.26 12.26 1.35
CA HIS A 205 -9.28 12.29 2.41
C HIS A 205 -8.41 11.04 2.31
N PHE A 206 -7.13 11.23 2.04
CA PHE A 206 -6.17 10.13 2.03
C PHE A 206 -5.35 10.14 3.30
N THR A 207 -5.03 8.95 3.80
CA THR A 207 -4.01 8.83 4.83
C THR A 207 -2.73 8.30 4.17
N PHE A 208 -1.55 8.83 4.51
CA PHE A 208 -0.28 8.36 3.97
C PHE A 208 0.82 8.43 5.03
N SER A 209 1.97 7.82 4.75
CA SER A 209 3.21 8.20 5.45
C SER A 209 3.66 9.56 4.93
N GLU A 210 4.08 10.47 5.80
CA GLU A 210 4.50 11.83 5.45
C GLU A 210 5.56 11.84 4.33
N LYS A 211 6.53 10.92 4.39
CA LYS A 211 7.57 10.75 3.37
C LYS A 211 7.04 10.47 1.96
N HIS A 212 5.79 9.99 1.84
CA HIS A 212 5.16 9.68 0.55
C HIS A 212 4.37 10.85 -0.05
N LEU A 213 4.07 11.89 0.74
CA LEU A 213 3.23 13.01 0.31
C LEU A 213 3.74 13.70 -0.98
N PRO A 214 5.05 13.96 -1.16
CA PRO A 214 5.53 14.59 -2.38
C PRO A 214 5.17 13.80 -3.65
N TYR A 215 5.30 12.47 -3.61
CA TYR A 215 4.97 11.62 -4.77
C TYR A 215 3.48 11.68 -5.13
N PHE A 216 2.58 11.73 -4.15
CA PHE A 216 1.13 11.86 -4.41
C PHE A 216 0.75 13.24 -4.94
N LYS A 217 1.37 14.31 -4.44
CA LYS A 217 1.14 15.67 -4.96
C LYS A 217 1.62 15.81 -6.41
N GLU A 218 2.77 15.22 -6.72
CA GLU A 218 3.30 15.18 -8.09
C GLU A 218 2.36 14.40 -9.02
N GLU A 219 1.92 13.21 -8.61
CA GLU A 219 0.98 12.40 -9.39
C GLU A 219 -0.35 13.15 -9.60
N PHE A 220 -0.91 13.75 -8.55
CA PHE A 220 -2.14 14.53 -8.66
C PHE A 220 -2.00 15.67 -9.68
N THR A 221 -0.86 16.38 -9.67
CA THR A 221 -0.60 17.46 -10.63
C THR A 221 -0.61 16.95 -12.08
N LYS A 222 -0.08 15.75 -12.33
CA LYS A 222 -0.09 15.10 -13.65
C LYS A 222 -1.50 14.72 -14.12
N ILE A 223 -2.34 14.21 -13.21
CA ILE A 223 -3.64 13.63 -13.57
C ILE A 223 -4.83 14.58 -13.42
N LYS A 224 -4.73 15.64 -12.58
CA LYS A 224 -5.85 16.52 -12.20
C LYS A 224 -6.67 16.99 -13.41
N ASN A 225 -6.00 17.52 -14.43
CA ASN A 225 -6.67 18.04 -15.62
C ASN A 225 -7.40 16.94 -16.40
N ARG A 226 -6.84 15.74 -16.48
CA ARG A 226 -7.46 14.59 -17.16
C ARG A 226 -8.71 14.13 -16.41
N VAL A 227 -8.58 13.92 -15.09
CA VAL A 227 -9.67 13.42 -14.26
C VAL A 227 -10.81 14.43 -14.23
N SER A 228 -10.54 15.71 -13.93
CA SER A 228 -11.56 16.77 -13.90
C SER A 228 -12.30 16.93 -15.23
N ARG A 229 -11.61 16.86 -16.37
CA ARG A 229 -12.27 16.93 -17.69
C ARG A 229 -13.16 15.73 -17.96
N LYS A 230 -12.71 14.53 -17.59
CA LYS A 230 -13.44 13.28 -17.84
C LYS A 230 -14.67 13.15 -16.94
N THR A 231 -14.59 13.60 -15.69
CA THR A 231 -15.69 13.52 -14.73
C THR A 231 -16.58 14.76 -14.69
N LYS A 232 -16.09 15.89 -15.21
CA LYS A 232 -16.68 17.23 -15.05
C LYS A 232 -16.81 17.64 -13.58
N LYS A 233 -15.83 17.24 -12.75
CA LYS A 233 -15.81 17.50 -11.30
C LYS A 233 -14.58 18.27 -10.84
N THR A 234 -14.73 18.98 -9.73
CA THR A 234 -13.66 19.63 -8.99
C THR A 234 -13.25 18.76 -7.81
N PHE A 235 -11.95 18.51 -7.67
CA PHE A 235 -11.42 17.61 -6.64
C PHE A 235 -10.73 18.38 -5.52
N HIS A 236 -11.16 18.11 -4.29
CA HIS A 236 -10.58 18.61 -3.06
C HIS A 236 -9.94 17.45 -2.31
N ILE A 237 -8.62 17.48 -2.18
CA ILE A 237 -7.87 16.40 -1.54
C ILE A 237 -7.25 16.92 -0.26
N SER A 238 -7.60 16.27 0.85
CA SER A 238 -6.96 16.44 2.14
C SER A 238 -6.14 15.20 2.50
N TYR A 239 -5.18 15.39 3.41
CA TYR A 239 -4.25 14.35 3.82
C TYR A 239 -4.16 14.30 5.34
N SER A 240 -4.06 13.11 5.91
CA SER A 240 -3.57 12.90 7.27
C SER A 240 -2.42 11.90 7.28
N PHE A 241 -1.65 11.93 8.36
CA PHE A 241 -0.47 11.10 8.52
C PHE A 241 -0.61 10.25 9.77
N GLN A 242 -0.09 9.03 9.72
CA GLN A 242 0.04 8.22 10.92
C GLN A 242 1.01 8.92 11.89
N LYS A 243 0.52 9.24 13.09
CA LYS A 243 1.34 9.83 14.16
C LYS A 243 2.44 8.87 14.59
N LYS A 244 3.66 9.37 14.75
CA LYS A 244 4.82 8.59 15.23
C LYS A 244 4.59 7.99 16.61
N GLU A 245 3.79 8.66 17.44
CA GLU A 245 3.33 8.17 18.75
C GLU A 245 2.53 6.86 18.69
N THR A 246 2.13 6.42 17.49
CA THR A 246 1.45 5.14 17.28
C THR A 246 2.40 4.04 16.82
N ASP A 247 3.68 4.33 16.62
CA ASP A 247 4.65 3.33 16.21
C ASP A 247 4.91 2.32 17.33
N THR A 248 5.21 1.09 16.91
CA THR A 248 5.61 -0.01 17.78
C THR A 248 7.11 -0.20 17.77
N LEU A 249 7.67 -0.46 18.95
CA LEU A 249 9.06 -0.86 19.11
C LEU A 249 9.31 -2.21 18.43
N ALA A 250 10.31 -2.28 17.55
CA ALA A 250 10.78 -3.55 17.01
C ALA A 250 11.50 -4.34 18.10
N VAL A 251 11.23 -5.64 18.18
CA VAL A 251 11.85 -6.55 19.15
C VAL A 251 12.50 -7.75 18.48
N THR A 252 13.45 -8.38 19.16
CA THR A 252 14.03 -9.68 18.77
C THR A 252 13.01 -10.81 18.99
N SER A 253 13.34 -12.02 18.55
CA SER A 253 12.56 -13.24 18.81
C SER A 253 12.32 -13.51 20.30
N GLU A 254 13.19 -12.99 21.17
CA GLU A 254 13.12 -13.10 22.62
C GLU A 254 12.42 -11.89 23.27
N ASN A 255 11.75 -11.05 22.49
CA ASN A 255 11.05 -9.83 22.92
C ASN A 255 11.95 -8.75 23.55
N TYR A 256 13.23 -8.70 23.19
CA TYR A 256 14.12 -7.61 23.60
C TYR A 256 14.08 -6.44 22.59
N PRO A 257 14.17 -5.17 23.04
CA PRO A 257 14.26 -4.01 22.15
C PRO A 257 15.36 -4.18 21.09
N HIS A 258 14.98 -4.15 19.82
CA HIS A 258 15.89 -4.29 18.69
C HIS A 258 16.56 -2.96 18.37
N ARG A 259 17.87 -3.00 18.10
CA ARG A 259 18.68 -1.83 17.81
C ARG A 259 19.44 -1.98 16.50
N ASP A 260 19.66 -0.86 15.82
CA ASP A 260 20.50 -0.79 14.63
C ASP A 260 22.01 -0.87 14.98
N GLU A 261 22.86 -0.84 13.95
CA GLU A 261 24.32 -0.86 14.07
C GLU A 261 24.88 0.31 14.90
N PHE A 262 24.12 1.42 15.00
CA PHE A 262 24.45 2.62 15.77
C PHE A 262 23.84 2.61 17.19
N LYS A 263 23.29 1.47 17.61
CA LYS A 263 22.62 1.28 18.91
C LYS A 263 21.40 2.19 19.10
N ASN A 264 20.68 2.56 18.05
CA ASN A 264 19.38 3.25 18.16
C ASN A 264 18.25 2.23 18.15
N LEU A 265 17.17 2.48 18.90
CA LEU A 265 15.94 1.70 18.81
C LEU A 265 15.33 1.79 17.40
N ILE A 266 14.76 0.68 16.94
CA ILE A 266 14.05 0.62 15.66
C ILE A 266 12.54 0.64 15.93
N PHE A 267 11.84 1.62 15.34
CA PHE A 267 10.38 1.73 15.39
C PHE A 267 9.75 1.32 14.06
N ARG A 268 8.55 0.74 14.13
CA ARG A 268 7.76 0.34 12.96
C ARG A 268 6.32 0.84 13.11
N PRO A 269 5.67 1.31 12.04
CA PRO A 269 4.26 1.68 12.09
C PRO A 269 3.38 0.52 12.55
N ALA A 270 2.49 0.77 13.53
CA ALA A 270 1.60 -0.25 14.12
C ALA A 270 0.46 -0.76 13.20
N GLY A 271 0.51 -0.40 11.91
CA GLY A 271 -0.51 -0.73 10.92
C GLY A 271 -1.71 0.24 10.90
N HIS A 272 -2.69 -0.05 10.05
CA HIS A 272 -3.78 0.89 9.71
C HIS A 272 -4.75 1.17 10.87
N GLY A 273 -4.83 0.30 11.88
CA GLY A 273 -5.71 0.50 13.04
C GLY A 273 -5.34 1.73 13.89
N ALA A 274 -4.10 2.20 13.79
CA ALA A 274 -3.62 3.43 14.42
C ALA A 274 -4.22 4.72 13.82
N LEU A 275 -5.04 4.61 12.76
CA LEU A 275 -5.66 5.77 12.11
C LEU A 275 -6.89 6.30 12.84
N LEU A 276 -7.51 5.53 13.75
CA LEU A 276 -8.71 5.99 14.47
C LEU A 276 -8.43 7.19 15.39
N SER A 277 -7.20 7.36 15.88
CA SER A 277 -6.78 8.54 16.65
C SER A 277 -6.37 9.74 15.78
N ASN A 278 -6.40 9.58 14.46
CA ASN A 278 -5.98 10.58 13.45
C ASN A 278 -7.17 11.11 12.62
N LEU A 279 -8.35 10.48 12.77
CA LEU A 279 -9.64 10.91 12.23
C LEU A 279 -10.40 11.70 13.30
#